data_AF-Q2QZT1-F1
#
_entry.id   AF-Q2QZT1-F1
#
_cell.length_a   1.000
_cell.length_b   1.000
_cell.length_c   1.000
_cell.angle_alpha   90.00
_cell.angle_beta   90.00
_cell.angle_gamma   90.00
#
_symmetry.space_group_name_H-M   'P 1'
#
loop_
_entity.id
_entity.type
_entity.pdbx_description
1 polymer ?
#
loop_
_entity_poly.entity_id
_entity_poly.type
_entity_poly.pdbx_seq_one_letter_code
_entity_poly.pdbx_strand_id
1 'polypeptide(L)'
;MGWAARFLTAVSFLAAGVLFAPDALLGGSGRSGAGVAAARLAHVLCFATAWGAALWVTFIGGIVMFKYLPRHQFGSLQGKMFPAYFMLISVCSAISVAAFAYLHPWKTASTIERYQLGFLISALGFDLSNLLVFTPMTTEMMMRRHKIEKDLGIGSEVGFSKNAEVARTNPTLAAMNKKFGMIHGLSSLANIMAFGSLAMHSWYLASKLQI
;
A
#
# COMPACT_ATOMS: atom_id res chain seq x y z
N MET A 1 13.73 -8.49 8.51
CA MET A 1 12.60 -8.10 9.39
C MET A 1 12.91 -6.90 10.30
N GLY A 2 14.11 -6.76 10.88
CA GLY A 2 14.40 -5.68 11.83
C GLY A 2 14.24 -4.25 11.29
N TRP A 3 14.53 -4.01 10.01
CA TRP A 3 14.37 -2.68 9.40
C TRP A 3 12.89 -2.25 9.28
N ALA A 4 11.99 -3.17 8.94
CA ALA A 4 10.56 -2.90 8.81
C ALA A 4 9.93 -2.57 10.17
N ALA A 5 10.34 -3.26 11.24
CA ALA A 5 9.91 -2.95 12.60
C ALA A 5 10.41 -1.56 13.05
N ARG A 6 11.69 -1.24 12.80
CA ARG A 6 12.26 0.09 13.07
C ARG A 6 11.56 1.19 12.27
N PHE A 7 11.28 0.92 11.00
CA PHE A 7 10.56 1.81 10.11
C PHE A 7 9.13 2.08 10.62
N LEU A 8 8.36 1.03 10.91
CA LEU A 8 7.02 1.15 11.47
C LEU A 8 7.06 1.92 12.80
N THR A 9 8.00 1.59 13.67
CA THR A 9 8.18 2.28 14.96
C THR A 9 8.43 3.77 14.75
N ALA A 10 9.35 4.13 13.86
CA ALA A 10 9.64 5.54 13.54
C ALA A 10 8.42 6.26 12.95
N VAL A 11 7.69 5.62 12.04
CA VAL A 11 6.46 6.16 11.45
C VAL A 11 5.37 6.34 12.51
N SER A 12 5.18 5.36 13.41
CA SER A 12 4.20 5.44 14.50
C SER A 12 4.54 6.54 15.49
N PHE A 13 5.82 6.67 15.88
CA PHE A 13 6.26 7.75 16.77
C PHE A 13 6.15 9.13 16.11
N LEU A 14 6.49 9.25 14.82
CA LEU A 14 6.32 10.49 14.07
C LEU A 14 4.83 10.88 13.97
N ALA A 15 3.96 9.93 13.60
CA ALA A 15 2.52 10.16 13.50
C ALA A 15 1.91 10.52 14.87
N ALA A 16 2.24 9.77 15.93
CA ALA A 16 1.77 10.05 17.28
C ALA A 16 2.27 11.41 17.77
N GLY A 17 3.54 11.71 17.55
CA GLY A 17 4.14 12.98 17.91
C GLY A 17 3.43 14.17 17.24
N VAL A 18 3.23 14.11 15.93
CA VAL A 18 2.55 15.17 15.17
C VAL A 18 1.08 15.30 15.57
N LEU A 19 0.41 14.20 15.92
CA LEU A 19 -0.99 14.17 16.38
C LEU A 19 -1.19 14.77 17.78
N PHE A 20 -0.33 14.41 18.74
CA PHE A 20 -0.56 14.70 20.16
C PHE A 20 0.26 15.88 20.69
N ALA A 21 1.39 16.20 20.06
CA ALA A 21 2.29 17.25 20.50
C ALA A 21 2.91 18.02 19.31
N PRO A 22 2.10 18.60 18.42
CA PRO A 22 2.62 19.32 17.24
C PRO A 22 3.55 20.47 17.64
N ASP A 23 3.24 21.19 18.72
CA ASP A 23 4.05 22.30 19.22
C ASP A 23 5.41 21.85 19.77
N ALA A 24 5.50 20.62 20.32
CA ALA A 24 6.74 20.05 20.83
C ALA A 24 7.69 19.57 19.72
N LEU A 25 7.15 19.21 18.55
CA LEU A 25 7.92 18.73 17.41
C LEU A 25 8.22 19.79 16.35
N LEU A 26 7.31 20.74 16.15
CA LEU A 26 7.42 21.78 15.12
C LEU A 26 7.73 23.17 15.69
N GLY A 27 7.80 23.29 17.02
CA GLY A 27 8.19 24.50 17.73
C GLY A 27 7.03 25.48 17.95
N GLY A 28 6.78 25.79 19.23
CA GLY A 28 6.45 27.12 19.75
C GLY A 28 5.22 27.86 19.21
N SER A 29 4.18 27.95 20.07
CA SER A 29 3.12 28.98 20.12
C SER A 29 2.62 29.52 18.77
N GLY A 30 1.72 28.75 18.15
CA GLY A 30 0.98 29.16 16.95
C GLY A 30 1.60 28.56 15.69
N ARG A 31 0.77 27.95 14.84
CA ARG A 31 1.22 27.41 13.55
C ARG A 31 1.82 28.55 12.73
N SER A 32 3.14 28.58 12.60
CA SER A 32 3.81 29.55 11.73
C SER A 32 3.31 29.37 10.29
N GLY A 33 3.22 30.47 9.53
CA GLY A 33 2.83 30.40 8.12
C GLY A 33 3.73 29.45 7.30
N ALA A 34 5.01 29.38 7.65
CA ALA A 34 5.97 28.44 7.08
C ALA A 34 5.65 26.96 7.41
N GLY A 35 5.32 26.65 8.68
CA GLY A 35 4.95 25.30 9.10
C GLY A 35 3.67 24.80 8.42
N VAL A 36 2.66 25.68 8.27
CA VAL A 36 1.44 25.38 7.51
C VAL A 36 1.75 25.12 6.04
N ALA A 37 2.60 25.95 5.42
CA ALA A 37 2.99 25.77 4.02
C ALA A 37 3.75 24.45 3.81
N ALA A 38 4.72 24.13 4.68
CA ALA A 38 5.47 22.88 4.63
C ALA A 38 4.56 21.66 4.79
N ALA A 39 3.62 21.68 5.73
CA ALA A 39 2.68 20.59 5.92
C ALA A 39 1.75 20.40 4.71
N ARG A 40 1.25 21.49 4.12
CA ARG A 40 0.45 21.43 2.88
C ARG A 40 1.25 20.83 1.72
N LEU A 41 2.49 21.27 1.54
CA LEU A 41 3.37 20.75 0.50
C LEU A 41 3.66 19.26 0.69
N ALA A 42 4.06 18.86 1.90
CA ALA A 42 4.31 17.46 2.24
C ALA A 42 3.06 16.60 2.04
N HIS A 43 1.89 17.08 2.47
CA HIS A 43 0.62 16.40 2.27
C HIS A 43 0.35 16.16 0.78
N VAL A 44 0.40 17.20 -0.04
CA VAL A 44 0.08 17.13 -1.47
C VAL A 44 1.05 16.21 -2.21
N LEU A 45 2.37 16.34 -1.96
CA LEU A 45 3.37 15.51 -2.62
C LEU A 45 3.23 14.03 -2.26
N CYS A 46 3.09 13.71 -0.97
CA CYS A 46 2.94 12.34 -0.51
C CYS A 46 1.60 11.74 -0.97
N PHE A 47 0.51 12.50 -0.85
CA PHE A 47 -0.80 12.04 -1.28
C PHE A 47 -0.82 11.74 -2.79
N ALA A 48 -0.33 12.67 -3.62
CA ALA A 48 -0.27 12.49 -5.06
C ALA A 48 0.62 11.29 -5.45
N THR A 49 1.75 11.12 -4.76
CA THR A 49 2.65 9.97 -4.96
C THR A 49 1.97 8.65 -4.62
N ALA A 50 1.32 8.56 -3.46
CA ALA A 50 0.59 7.36 -3.03
C ALA A 50 -0.54 7.03 -4.01
N TRP A 51 -1.35 8.02 -4.37
CA TRP A 51 -2.46 7.86 -5.31
C TRP A 51 -1.98 7.37 -6.69
N GLY A 52 -0.96 8.03 -7.24
CA GLY A 52 -0.41 7.71 -8.57
C GLY A 52 0.25 6.34 -8.61
N ALA A 53 1.06 6.01 -7.61
CA ALA A 53 1.69 4.70 -7.48
C ALA A 53 0.63 3.59 -7.34
N ALA A 54 -0.38 3.81 -6.49
CA ALA A 54 -1.44 2.84 -6.28
C ALA A 54 -2.28 2.61 -7.55
N LEU A 55 -2.64 3.66 -8.28
CA LEU A 55 -3.33 3.53 -9.56
C LEU A 55 -2.47 2.71 -10.54
N TRP A 56 -1.21 3.11 -10.71
CA TRP A 56 -0.34 2.47 -11.70
C TRP A 56 -0.13 0.99 -11.39
N VAL A 57 0.25 0.65 -10.16
CA VAL A 57 0.54 -0.75 -9.79
C VAL A 57 -0.71 -1.63 -9.90
N THR A 58 -1.86 -1.12 -9.47
CA THR A 58 -3.11 -1.88 -9.38
C THR A 58 -3.73 -2.13 -10.76
N PHE A 59 -3.84 -1.08 -11.59
CA PHE A 59 -4.66 -1.14 -12.80
C PHE A 59 -3.85 -1.22 -14.08
N ILE A 60 -2.56 -0.92 -14.06
CA ILE A 60 -1.72 -0.84 -15.27
C ILE A 60 -0.54 -1.80 -15.16
N GLY A 61 0.42 -1.49 -14.30
CA GLY A 61 1.70 -2.19 -14.17
C GLY A 61 1.52 -3.68 -13.91
N GLY A 62 0.68 -4.07 -12.93
CA GLY A 62 0.42 -5.47 -12.62
C GLY A 62 -0.15 -6.26 -13.81
N ILE A 63 -1.10 -5.66 -14.55
CA ILE A 63 -1.76 -6.30 -15.69
C ILE A 63 -0.79 -6.45 -16.87
N VAL A 64 -0.04 -5.40 -17.19
CA VAL A 64 0.97 -5.43 -18.27
C VAL A 64 2.01 -6.50 -17.96
N MET A 65 2.60 -6.50 -16.76
CA MET A 65 3.59 -7.49 -16.39
C MET A 65 3.03 -8.92 -16.40
N PHE A 66 1.79 -9.12 -15.95
CA PHE A 66 1.16 -10.44 -15.99
C PHE A 66 0.98 -10.95 -17.42
N LYS A 67 0.61 -10.08 -18.36
CA LYS A 67 0.35 -10.46 -19.76
C LYS A 67 1.63 -10.73 -20.56
N TYR A 68 2.71 -10.01 -20.26
CA TYR A 68 3.90 -9.98 -21.13
C TYR A 68 5.15 -10.64 -20.54
N LEU A 69 5.12 -11.08 -19.27
CA LEU A 69 6.22 -11.83 -18.67
C LEU A 69 5.87 -13.32 -18.51
N PRO A 70 6.86 -14.22 -18.64
CA PRO A 70 6.77 -15.59 -18.15
C PRO A 70 6.32 -15.62 -16.69
N ARG A 71 5.46 -16.58 -16.31
CA ARG A 71 4.82 -16.60 -14.98
C ARG A 71 5.82 -16.55 -13.81
N HIS A 72 6.95 -17.26 -13.91
CA HIS A 72 8.00 -17.23 -12.88
C HIS A 72 8.77 -15.92 -12.83
N GLN A 73 8.99 -15.27 -13.98
CA GLN A 73 9.64 -13.96 -14.04
C GLN A 73 8.73 -12.88 -13.47
N PHE A 74 7.44 -12.90 -13.85
CA PHE A 74 6.41 -12.05 -13.27
C PHE A 74 6.41 -12.17 -11.74
N GLY A 75 6.29 -13.40 -11.22
CA GLY A 75 6.25 -13.63 -9.77
C GLY A 75 7.52 -13.13 -9.07
N SER A 76 8.69 -13.47 -9.61
CA SER A 76 9.98 -13.06 -9.06
C SER A 76 10.16 -11.53 -9.05
N LEU A 77 9.65 -10.84 -10.07
CA LEU A 77 9.66 -9.38 -10.14
C LEU A 77 8.69 -8.77 -9.12
N GLN A 78 7.46 -9.28 -9.03
CA GLN A 78 6.46 -8.84 -8.04
C GLN A 78 6.95 -9.01 -6.60
N GLY A 79 7.66 -10.12 -6.31
CA GLY A 79 8.25 -10.37 -4.99
C GLY A 79 9.29 -9.32 -4.56
N LYS A 80 9.84 -8.55 -5.51
CA LYS A 80 10.74 -7.40 -5.23
C LYS A 80 10.01 -6.06 -5.31
N MET A 81 9.09 -5.92 -6.26
CA MET A 81 8.34 -4.69 -6.46
C MET A 81 7.34 -4.40 -5.35
N PHE A 82 6.56 -5.39 -4.90
CA PHE A 82 5.52 -5.15 -3.90
C PHE A 82 6.07 -4.65 -2.56
N PRO A 83 7.16 -5.21 -1.99
CA PRO A 83 7.75 -4.64 -0.79
C PRO A 83 8.16 -3.17 -0.95
N ALA A 84 8.75 -2.80 -2.10
CA ALA A 84 9.13 -1.42 -2.39
C ALA A 84 7.92 -0.51 -2.57
N TYR A 85 6.91 -0.98 -3.31
CA TYR A 85 5.65 -0.28 -3.52
C TYR A 85 4.90 -0.03 -2.21
N PHE A 86 4.66 -1.07 -1.42
CA PHE A 86 3.94 -0.96 -0.15
C PHE A 86 4.71 -0.11 0.87
N MET A 87 6.04 -0.13 0.83
CA MET A 87 6.87 0.76 1.64
C MET A 87 6.65 2.22 1.23
N LEU A 88 6.77 2.54 -0.06
CA LEU A 88 6.56 3.89 -0.59
C LEU A 88 5.18 4.44 -0.20
N ILE A 89 4.11 3.71 -0.49
CA ILE A 89 2.75 4.20 -0.21
C ILE A 89 2.48 4.25 1.30
N SER A 90 3.05 3.36 2.12
CA SER A 90 2.92 3.46 3.59
C SER A 90 3.61 4.71 4.14
N VAL A 91 4.82 5.04 3.67
CA VAL A 91 5.52 6.30 4.02
C VAL A 91 4.64 7.49 3.65
N CYS A 92 4.18 7.53 2.41
CA CYS A 92 3.40 8.63 1.88
C CYS A 92 2.07 8.78 2.63
N SER A 93 1.32 7.69 2.81
CA SER A 93 0.07 7.65 3.58
C SER A 93 0.29 8.15 5.01
N ALA A 94 1.38 7.74 5.68
CA ALA A 94 1.70 8.22 7.02
C ALA A 94 2.01 9.72 7.08
N ILE A 95 2.80 10.23 6.12
CA ILE A 95 3.06 11.67 6.03
C ILE A 95 1.77 12.44 5.73
N SER A 96 0.90 11.92 4.86
CA SER A 96 -0.41 12.52 4.59
C SER A 96 -1.29 12.53 5.85
N VAL A 97 -1.35 11.44 6.61
CA VAL A 97 -2.08 11.41 7.91
C VAL A 97 -1.53 12.46 8.86
N ALA A 98 -0.20 12.50 9.05
CA ALA A 98 0.45 13.41 9.98
C ALA A 98 0.23 14.88 9.57
N ALA A 99 0.45 15.19 8.29
CA ALA A 99 0.27 16.53 7.76
C ALA A 99 -1.21 16.97 7.80
N PHE A 100 -2.15 16.08 7.46
CA PHE A 100 -3.58 16.37 7.50
C PHE A 100 -4.06 16.63 8.92
N ALA A 101 -3.64 15.82 9.89
CA ALA A 101 -3.95 16.06 11.30
C ALA A 101 -3.28 17.34 11.83
N TYR A 102 -2.05 17.62 11.39
CA TYR A 102 -1.38 18.88 11.66
C TYR A 102 -2.00 20.07 10.92
N LEU A 103 -2.91 19.89 9.96
CA LEU A 103 -3.65 21.00 9.34
C LEU A 103 -5.06 21.12 9.91
N HIS A 104 -5.64 20.02 10.41
CA HIS A 104 -7.00 19.94 10.91
C HIS A 104 -6.99 19.25 12.30
N PRO A 105 -6.70 19.99 13.39
CA PRO A 105 -6.63 19.41 14.73
C PRO A 105 -7.96 18.76 15.08
N TRP A 106 -7.94 17.55 15.64
CA TRP A 106 -9.16 16.78 15.93
C TRP A 106 -10.24 17.57 16.67
N LYS A 107 -9.84 18.36 17.67
CA LYS A 107 -10.74 19.17 18.51
C LYS A 107 -11.49 20.26 17.73
N THR A 108 -10.87 20.82 16.69
CA THR A 108 -11.43 21.94 15.90
C THR A 108 -11.82 21.55 14.47
N ALA A 109 -11.46 20.33 14.05
CA ALA A 109 -11.80 19.80 12.73
C ALA A 109 -13.31 19.59 12.60
N SER A 110 -13.82 19.95 11.42
CA SER A 110 -15.18 19.63 10.99
C SER A 110 -15.40 18.12 10.88
N THR A 111 -16.67 17.69 10.90
CA THR A 111 -17.03 16.28 10.74
C THR A 111 -16.46 15.67 9.45
N ILE A 112 -16.47 16.42 8.34
CA ILE A 112 -15.92 15.97 7.06
C ILE A 112 -14.41 15.72 7.19
N GLU A 113 -13.66 16.65 7.78
CA GLU A 113 -12.22 16.50 7.98
C GLU A 113 -11.89 15.29 8.87
N ARG A 114 -12.70 15.01 9.89
CA ARG A 114 -12.52 13.80 10.73
C ARG A 114 -12.71 12.51 9.92
N TYR A 115 -13.71 12.45 9.04
CA TYR A 115 -13.87 11.31 8.12
C TYR A 115 -12.69 11.19 7.15
N GLN A 116 -12.18 12.31 6.64
CA GLN A 116 -11.02 12.30 5.75
C GLN A 116 -9.75 11.79 6.42
N LEU A 117 -9.52 12.18 7.67
CA LEU A 117 -8.45 11.61 8.48
C LEU A 117 -8.67 10.10 8.67
N GLY A 118 -9.91 9.65 8.90
CA GLY A 118 -10.27 8.23 8.96
C GLY A 118 -9.96 7.45 7.68
N PHE A 119 -10.25 8.02 6.50
CA PHE A 119 -9.88 7.42 5.22
C PHE A 119 -8.36 7.32 5.04
N LEU A 120 -7.60 8.37 5.35
CA LEU A 120 -6.14 8.34 5.28
C LEU A 120 -5.53 7.30 6.23
N ILE A 121 -6.06 7.20 7.46
CA ILE A 121 -5.64 6.17 8.43
C ILE A 121 -6.00 4.76 7.93
N SER A 122 -7.16 4.60 7.30
CA SER A 122 -7.58 3.31 6.72
C SER A 122 -6.64 2.89 5.59
N ALA A 123 -6.30 3.82 4.68
CA ALA A 123 -5.32 3.58 3.62
C ALA A 123 -3.98 3.10 4.21
N LEU A 124 -3.43 3.85 5.18
CA LEU A 124 -2.21 3.47 5.87
C LEU A 124 -2.31 2.07 6.53
N GLY A 125 -3.43 1.76 7.18
CA GLY A 125 -3.66 0.46 7.82
C GLY A 125 -3.63 -0.70 6.82
N PHE A 126 -4.29 -0.54 5.66
CA PHE A 126 -4.27 -1.54 4.60
C PHE A 126 -2.90 -1.67 3.92
N ASP A 127 -2.21 -0.54 3.70
CA ASP A 127 -0.85 -0.52 3.13
C ASP A 127 0.14 -1.25 4.05
N LEU A 128 0.09 -0.99 5.36
CA LEU A 128 0.92 -1.66 6.35
C LEU A 128 0.59 -3.14 6.50
N SER A 129 -0.70 -3.50 6.45
CA SER A 129 -1.12 -4.91 6.45
C SER A 129 -0.54 -5.67 5.25
N ASN A 130 -0.53 -5.03 4.07
CA ASN A 130 0.12 -5.58 2.90
C ASN A 130 1.65 -5.67 3.06
N LEU A 131 2.29 -4.59 3.53
CA LEU A 131 3.74 -4.52 3.67
C LEU A 131 4.29 -5.56 4.64
N LEU A 132 3.63 -5.72 5.79
CA LEU A 132 4.16 -6.48 6.92
C LEU A 132 3.63 -7.91 6.98
N VAL A 133 2.44 -8.17 6.44
CA VAL A 133 1.74 -9.45 6.60
C VAL A 133 1.52 -10.10 5.23
N PHE A 134 0.69 -9.52 4.36
CA PHE A 134 0.24 -10.22 3.16
C PHE A 134 1.31 -10.37 2.08
N THR A 135 2.16 -9.36 1.85
CA THR A 135 3.20 -9.42 0.82
C THR A 135 4.28 -10.47 1.13
N PRO A 136 4.84 -10.53 2.36
CA PRO A 136 5.76 -11.61 2.73
C PRO A 136 5.14 -13.00 2.57
N MET A 137 3.91 -13.19 3.07
CA MET A 137 3.22 -14.48 2.96
C MET A 137 2.93 -14.87 1.50
N THR A 138 2.50 -13.93 0.67
CA THR A 138 2.22 -14.16 -0.75
C THR A 138 3.50 -14.53 -1.50
N THR A 139 4.59 -13.80 -1.24
CA THR A 139 5.89 -14.03 -1.88
C THR A 139 6.46 -15.40 -1.51
N GLU A 140 6.37 -15.78 -0.22
CA GLU A 140 6.80 -17.10 0.22
C GLU A 140 5.99 -18.22 -0.45
N MET A 141 4.66 -18.10 -0.46
CA MET A 141 3.78 -19.09 -1.08
C MET A 141 4.02 -19.20 -2.59
N MET A 142 4.22 -18.08 -3.26
CA MET A 142 4.58 -18.02 -4.67
C MET A 142 5.91 -18.74 -4.94
N MET A 143 6.94 -18.54 -4.12
CA MET A 143 8.23 -19.21 -4.29
C MET A 143 8.12 -20.72 -4.10
N ARG A 144 7.34 -21.18 -3.12
CA ARG A 144 7.03 -22.62 -2.95
C ARG A 144 6.32 -23.18 -4.17
N ARG A 145 5.35 -22.43 -4.70
CA ARG A 145 4.60 -22.80 -5.92
C ARG A 145 5.50 -22.89 -7.14
N HIS A 146 6.41 -21.94 -7.34
CA HIS A 146 7.34 -21.97 -8.46
C HIS A 146 8.25 -23.20 -8.46
N LYS A 147 8.64 -23.73 -7.29
CA LYS A 147 9.44 -24.96 -7.23
C LYS A 147 8.68 -26.15 -7.83
N ILE A 148 7.46 -26.38 -7.37
CA ILE A 148 6.60 -27.47 -7.88
C ILE A 148 6.28 -27.27 -9.35
N GLU A 149 6.00 -26.03 -9.78
CA GLU A 149 5.75 -25.73 -11.19
C GLU A 149 6.95 -26.08 -12.08
N LYS A 150 8.18 -25.80 -11.63
CA LYS A 150 9.40 -26.17 -12.36
C LYS A 150 9.57 -27.68 -12.47
N ASP A 151 9.33 -28.42 -11.38
CA ASP A 151 9.41 -29.88 -11.38
C ASP A 151 8.36 -30.52 -12.31
N LEU A 152 7.24 -29.84 -12.52
CA LEU A 152 6.18 -30.24 -13.45
C LEU A 152 6.38 -29.70 -14.88
N GLY A 153 7.45 -28.96 -15.14
CA GLY A 153 7.74 -28.40 -16.47
C GLY A 153 6.78 -27.31 -16.94
N ILE A 154 6.17 -26.55 -16.02
CA ILE A 154 5.21 -25.47 -16.32
C ILE A 154 5.64 -24.13 -15.71
N GLY A 155 5.03 -23.02 -16.17
CA GLY A 155 5.23 -21.68 -15.63
C GLY A 155 6.30 -20.84 -16.36
N SER A 156 6.87 -21.38 -17.43
CA SER A 156 7.70 -20.64 -18.39
C SER A 156 6.89 -19.96 -19.50
N GLU A 157 5.58 -20.23 -19.58
CA GLU A 157 4.71 -19.61 -20.58
C GLU A 157 4.50 -18.12 -20.27
N VAL A 158 4.45 -17.31 -21.33
CA VAL A 158 4.09 -15.88 -21.25
C VAL A 158 2.58 -15.77 -21.06
N GLY A 159 2.16 -15.00 -20.06
CA GLY A 159 0.74 -14.82 -19.76
C GLY A 159 0.13 -15.99 -19.00
N PHE A 160 -0.91 -16.61 -19.57
CA PHE A 160 -1.61 -17.72 -18.92
C PHE A 160 -0.78 -19.00 -18.95
N SER A 161 -0.57 -19.58 -17.76
CA SER A 161 0.17 -20.84 -17.59
C SER A 161 -0.76 -22.06 -17.67
N LYS A 162 -0.21 -23.23 -18.02
CA LYS A 162 -0.88 -24.54 -17.92
C LYS A 162 -1.18 -25.00 -16.48
N ASN A 163 -0.82 -24.20 -15.48
CA ASN A 163 -1.00 -24.50 -14.06
C ASN A 163 -2.44 -24.91 -13.69
N ALA A 164 -3.46 -24.25 -14.24
CA ALA A 164 -4.85 -24.58 -13.93
C ALA A 164 -5.23 -25.98 -14.44
N GLU A 165 -4.72 -26.39 -15.60
CA GLU A 165 -4.93 -27.71 -16.19
C GLU A 165 -4.22 -28.79 -15.37
N VAL A 166 -2.92 -28.60 -15.07
CA VAL A 166 -2.13 -29.56 -14.29
C VAL A 166 -2.65 -29.70 -12.85
N ALA A 167 -3.17 -28.63 -12.26
CA ALA A 167 -3.75 -28.68 -10.92
C ALA A 167 -5.01 -29.57 -10.83
N ARG A 168 -5.68 -29.88 -11.96
CA ARG A 168 -6.83 -30.80 -11.94
C ARG A 168 -6.42 -32.24 -11.62
N THR A 169 -5.20 -32.64 -11.97
CA THR A 169 -4.67 -33.98 -11.76
C THR A 169 -3.59 -34.03 -10.67
N ASN A 170 -3.08 -32.88 -10.23
CA ASN A 170 -2.09 -32.78 -9.16
C ASN A 170 -2.70 -32.15 -7.88
N PRO A 171 -3.09 -32.97 -6.87
CA PRO A 171 -3.76 -32.47 -5.66
C PRO A 171 -2.87 -31.55 -4.82
N THR A 172 -1.56 -31.79 -4.80
CA THR A 172 -0.58 -30.94 -4.11
C THR A 172 -0.55 -29.53 -4.71
N LEU A 173 -0.53 -29.43 -6.04
CA LEU A 173 -0.57 -28.15 -6.75
C LEU A 173 -1.92 -27.43 -6.53
N ALA A 174 -3.03 -28.17 -6.56
CA ALA A 174 -4.37 -27.62 -6.31
C ALA A 174 -4.49 -26.99 -4.91
N ALA A 175 -4.03 -27.71 -3.87
CA ALA A 175 -4.05 -27.20 -2.49
C ALA A 175 -3.17 -25.94 -2.35
N MET A 176 -2.01 -25.92 -3.01
CA MET A 176 -1.12 -24.76 -3.02
C MET A 176 -1.72 -23.57 -3.74
N ASN A 177 -2.36 -23.79 -4.89
CA ASN A 177 -3.07 -22.75 -5.64
C ASN A 177 -4.19 -22.12 -4.81
N LYS A 178 -4.96 -22.94 -4.07
CA LYS A 178 -6.01 -22.44 -3.16
C LYS A 178 -5.42 -21.53 -2.08
N LYS A 179 -4.34 -21.97 -1.44
CA LYS A 179 -3.68 -21.19 -0.37
C LYS A 179 -3.05 -19.90 -0.90
N PHE A 180 -2.39 -19.95 -2.06
CA PHE A 180 -1.87 -18.78 -2.74
C PHE A 180 -2.99 -17.79 -3.10
N GLY A 181 -4.06 -18.28 -3.74
CA GLY A 181 -5.20 -17.47 -4.17
C GLY A 181 -5.89 -16.77 -3.00
N MET A 182 -6.02 -17.44 -1.84
CA MET A 182 -6.58 -16.84 -0.64
C MET A 182 -5.71 -15.69 -0.10
N ILE A 183 -4.41 -15.91 0.07
CA ILE A 183 -3.50 -14.89 0.62
C ILE A 183 -3.38 -13.71 -0.36
N HIS A 184 -3.17 -14.00 -1.64
CA HIS A 184 -3.10 -12.99 -2.68
C HIS A 184 -4.42 -12.22 -2.82
N GLY A 185 -5.56 -12.89 -2.72
CA GLY A 185 -6.88 -12.25 -2.74
C GLY A 185 -7.07 -11.25 -1.61
N LEU A 186 -6.68 -11.61 -0.38
CA LEU A 186 -6.71 -10.70 0.77
C LEU A 186 -5.75 -9.51 0.58
N SER A 187 -4.56 -9.75 0.05
CA SER A 187 -3.59 -8.70 -0.28
C SER A 187 -4.16 -7.69 -1.28
N SER A 188 -4.73 -8.19 -2.37
CA SER A 188 -5.35 -7.40 -3.43
C SER A 188 -6.56 -6.63 -2.91
N LEU A 189 -7.41 -7.25 -2.09
CA LEU A 189 -8.55 -6.57 -1.46
C LEU A 189 -8.10 -5.42 -0.57
N ALA A 190 -7.10 -5.64 0.30
CA ALA A 190 -6.55 -4.58 1.14
C ALA A 190 -6.00 -3.42 0.28
N ASN A 191 -5.30 -3.73 -0.82
CA ASN A 191 -4.78 -2.71 -1.74
C ASN A 191 -5.90 -1.92 -2.44
N ILE A 192 -6.99 -2.58 -2.85
CA ILE A 192 -8.17 -1.89 -3.42
C ILE A 192 -8.87 -1.02 -2.38
N MET A 193 -8.98 -1.47 -1.13
CA MET A 193 -9.56 -0.67 -0.04
C MET A 193 -8.70 0.55 0.30
N ALA A 194 -7.38 0.40 0.27
CA ALA A 194 -6.44 1.52 0.43
C ALA A 194 -6.62 2.55 -0.70
N PHE A 195 -6.64 2.08 -1.96
CA PHE A 195 -6.88 2.94 -3.12
C PHE A 195 -8.23 3.64 -3.06
N GLY A 196 -9.30 2.94 -2.67
CA GLY A 196 -10.63 3.51 -2.47
C GLY A 196 -10.64 4.61 -1.41
N SER A 197 -9.89 4.43 -0.32
CA SER A 197 -9.75 5.46 0.72
C SER A 197 -9.03 6.70 0.20
N LEU A 198 -7.97 6.54 -0.62
CA LEU A 198 -7.30 7.66 -1.29
C LEU A 198 -8.23 8.34 -2.31
N ALA A 199 -9.08 7.59 -3.01
CA ALA A 199 -10.06 8.15 -3.94
C ALA A 199 -11.09 9.02 -3.21
N MET A 200 -11.61 8.58 -2.06
CA MET A 200 -12.51 9.39 -1.23
C MET A 200 -11.84 10.68 -0.74
N HIS A 201 -10.54 10.62 -0.43
CA HIS A 201 -9.77 11.80 -0.06
C HIS A 201 -9.53 12.75 -1.24
N SER A 202 -9.36 12.21 -2.45
CA SER A 202 -9.24 13.01 -3.68
C SER A 202 -10.49 13.86 -3.90
N TRP A 203 -11.68 13.30 -3.67
CA TRP A 203 -12.95 14.02 -3.78
C TRP A 203 -13.02 15.20 -2.80
N TYR A 204 -12.56 15.00 -1.56
CA TYR A 204 -12.46 16.09 -0.59
C TYR A 204 -11.48 17.17 -1.04
N LEU A 205 -10.27 16.80 -1.48
CA LEU A 205 -9.29 17.79 -1.95
C LEU A 205 -9.82 18.59 -3.14
N ALA A 206 -10.50 17.93 -4.09
CA ALA A 206 -11.15 18.59 -5.22
C ALA A 206 -12.18 19.63 -4.77
N SER A 207 -12.97 19.35 -3.71
CA SER A 207 -13.93 20.31 -3.15
C SER A 207 -13.29 21.55 -2.51
N LYS A 208 -11.98 21.54 -2.27
CA LYS A 208 -11.21 22.65 -1.69
C LYS A 208 -10.38 23.43 -2.72
N LEU A 209 -10.28 22.93 -3.95
CA LEU A 209 -9.59 23.63 -5.03
C LEU A 209 -10.45 24.81 -5.50
N GLN A 210 -9.83 25.99 -5.59
CA GLN A 210 -10.37 27.15 -6.30
C GLN A 210 -9.64 27.20 -7.64
N ILE A 211 -10.29 26.72 -8.69
CA ILE A 211 -9.85 26.82 -10.08
C ILE A 211 -10.69 27.84 -10.83
#